data_AF-A0A965A0R2-F1
#
_entry.id   AF-A0A965A0R2-F1
#
_cell.length_a   1.000
_cell.length_b   1.000
_cell.length_c   1.000
_cell.angle_alpha   90.00
_cell.angle_beta   90.00
_cell.angle_gamma   90.00
#
_symmetry.space_group_name_H-M   'P 1'
#
loop_
_entity.id
_entity.type
_entity.pdbx_description
1 polymer ?
#
loop_
_entity_poly.entity_id
_entity_poly.type
_entity_poly.pdbx_seq_one_letter_code
_entity_poly.pdbx_strand_id
1 'polypeptide(L)'
;MGAVNSSDNSNAQGNSGSVEIVKLTARQVFQAPAVKSFIIANSAVYIGLMLQAATLGKHIYDITGREIDIGWLGLAEFLPVALLVFVTGTVADRYNRRRVAVTAMFGEFLCAVALVFYARSNPTSVAPIFLIAIAYGASRAFVSPAMRSIGPMIAPEHGLPQMVAMYSAVWTGAMIVGPAMSGFLYAAAPWIAYATSA
;
A
#
# COMPACT_ATOMS: atom_id res chain seq x y z
N MET A 1 -81.34 10.59 11.27
CA MET A 1 -80.64 9.65 12.16
C MET A 1 -79.60 8.93 11.32
N GLY A 2 -78.30 9.11 11.62
CA GLY A 2 -77.20 8.44 10.92
C GLY A 2 -76.25 9.38 10.18
N ALA A 3 -75.38 10.07 10.94
CA ALA A 3 -74.17 10.69 10.40
C ALA A 3 -73.23 9.58 9.93
N VAL A 4 -72.83 9.59 8.65
CA VAL A 4 -71.71 8.77 8.17
C VAL A 4 -70.57 9.72 7.83
N ASN A 5 -69.55 9.52 8.66
CA ASN A 5 -68.36 10.31 8.91
C ASN A 5 -67.43 10.33 7.68
N SER A 6 -67.09 11.54 7.24
CA SER A 6 -66.13 11.83 6.16
C SER A 6 -64.68 11.78 6.67
N SER A 7 -64.29 10.65 7.26
CA SER A 7 -62.92 10.43 7.77
C SER A 7 -62.37 9.11 7.25
N ASP A 8 -62.35 8.95 5.92
CA ASP A 8 -61.57 7.90 5.27
C ASP A 8 -60.14 8.41 5.05
N ASN A 9 -59.38 8.30 6.14
CA ASN A 9 -58.08 7.67 6.14
C ASN A 9 -57.01 8.27 5.21
N SER A 10 -56.51 9.43 5.63
CA SER A 10 -55.24 10.05 5.25
C SER A 10 -53.98 9.24 5.63
N ASN A 11 -54.02 7.90 5.56
CA ASN A 11 -52.91 7.00 5.93
C ASN A 11 -52.05 6.56 4.72
N ALA A 12 -51.76 7.50 3.82
CA ALA A 12 -50.81 7.30 2.73
C ALA A 12 -49.59 8.24 2.82
N GLN A 13 -49.24 8.70 4.03
CA GLN A 13 -48.04 9.49 4.26
C GLN A 13 -47.14 8.87 5.34
N GLY A 14 -45.99 8.36 4.89
CA GLY A 14 -44.76 8.63 5.62
C GLY A 14 -44.28 7.61 6.65
N ASN A 15 -44.39 6.30 6.39
CA ASN A 15 -43.38 5.38 6.93
C ASN A 15 -42.11 5.48 6.08
N SER A 16 -41.53 6.67 6.00
CA SER A 16 -40.11 6.82 5.70
C SER A 16 -39.37 6.39 6.95
N GLY A 17 -39.33 5.09 7.20
CA GLY A 17 -38.31 4.49 8.04
C GLY A 17 -36.99 4.87 7.40
N SER A 18 -36.44 6.01 7.82
CA SER A 18 -35.06 6.37 7.59
C SER A 18 -34.28 5.18 8.14
N VAL A 19 -33.84 4.30 7.23
CA VAL A 19 -32.88 3.25 7.53
C VAL A 19 -31.74 3.99 8.20
N GLU A 20 -31.69 3.93 9.52
CA GLU A 20 -30.62 4.52 10.30
C GLU A 20 -29.42 3.69 9.89
N ILE A 21 -28.66 4.19 8.91
CA ILE A 21 -27.46 3.53 8.43
C ILE A 21 -26.55 3.48 9.65
N VAL A 22 -26.49 2.31 10.31
CA VAL A 22 -25.70 2.09 11.50
C VAL A 22 -24.24 2.33 11.10
N LYS A 23 -23.76 3.54 11.34
CA LYS A 23 -22.37 3.91 11.08
C LYS A 23 -21.52 3.23 12.13
N LEU A 24 -20.79 2.20 11.74
CA LEU A 24 -19.87 1.52 12.63
C LEU A 24 -18.81 2.51 13.14
N THR A 25 -18.61 2.54 14.45
CA THR A 25 -17.57 3.35 15.08
C THR A 25 -16.20 2.74 14.78
N ALA A 26 -15.15 3.56 14.60
CA ALA A 26 -13.79 3.09 14.27
C ALA A 26 -13.27 1.99 15.20
N ARG A 27 -13.63 2.04 16.49
CA ARG A 27 -13.25 1.01 17.48
C ARG A 27 -13.90 -0.35 17.21
N GLN A 28 -15.14 -0.38 16.73
CA GLN A 28 -15.87 -1.62 16.41
C GLN A 28 -15.33 -2.28 15.14
N VAL A 29 -14.94 -1.46 14.14
CA VAL A 29 -14.29 -1.94 12.92
C VAL A 29 -12.91 -2.55 13.24
N PHE A 30 -12.15 -1.94 14.14
CA PHE A 30 -10.82 -2.44 14.54
C PHE A 30 -10.85 -3.76 15.32
N GLN A 31 -11.94 -4.03 16.04
CA GLN A 31 -12.07 -5.25 16.85
C GLN A 31 -12.33 -6.52 16.02
N ALA A 32 -12.68 -6.38 14.74
CA ALA A 32 -12.78 -7.52 13.85
C ALA A 32 -11.38 -8.15 13.66
N PRO A 33 -11.18 -9.44 13.98
CA PRO A 33 -9.86 -10.09 13.94
C PRO A 33 -9.22 -10.07 12.54
N ALA A 34 -10.03 -10.14 11.49
CA ALA A 34 -9.59 -10.01 10.11
C ALA A 34 -9.05 -8.60 9.79
N VAL A 35 -9.74 -7.55 10.25
CA VAL A 35 -9.34 -6.15 10.07
C VAL A 35 -8.04 -5.86 10.83
N LYS A 36 -7.93 -6.30 12.08
CA LYS A 36 -6.72 -6.12 12.89
C LYS A 36 -5.51 -6.78 12.24
N SER A 37 -5.65 -8.03 11.80
CA SER A 37 -4.55 -8.77 11.15
C SER A 37 -4.14 -8.11 9.84
N PHE A 38 -5.11 -7.64 9.06
CA PHE A 38 -4.86 -6.91 7.82
C PHE A 38 -4.13 -5.59 8.06
N ILE A 39 -4.58 -4.77 9.02
CA ILE A 39 -3.96 -3.48 9.34
C ILE A 39 -2.52 -3.66 9.80
N ILE A 40 -2.25 -4.63 10.68
CA ILE A 40 -0.90 -4.93 11.16
C ILE A 40 0.01 -5.35 9.99
N ALA A 41 -0.45 -6.31 9.18
CA ALA A 41 0.32 -6.79 8.03
C ALA A 41 0.60 -5.65 7.03
N ASN A 42 -0.41 -4.85 6.69
CA ASN A 42 -0.27 -3.73 5.78
C ASN A 42 0.63 -2.63 6.33
N SER A 43 0.62 -2.42 7.65
CA SER A 43 1.52 -1.47 8.30
C SER A 43 2.97 -1.91 8.18
N ALA A 44 3.26 -3.18 8.44
CA ALA A 44 4.60 -3.73 8.28
C ALA A 44 5.11 -3.59 6.84
N VAL A 45 4.27 -3.94 5.85
CA VAL A 45 4.60 -3.79 4.43
C VAL A 45 4.92 -2.33 4.10
N TYR A 46 4.06 -1.39 4.49
CA TYR A 46 4.27 0.02 4.16
C TYR A 46 5.47 0.64 4.85
N ILE A 47 5.75 0.27 6.09
CA ILE A 47 6.97 0.68 6.77
C ILE A 47 8.19 0.14 6.02
N GLY A 48 8.19 -1.14 5.62
CA GLY A 48 9.27 -1.74 4.84
C GLY A 48 9.51 -1.03 3.50
N LEU A 49 8.44 -0.71 2.77
CA LEU A 49 8.52 0.05 1.52
C LEU A 49 9.17 1.43 1.71
N MET A 50 8.72 2.19 2.72
CA MET A 50 9.23 3.53 2.98
C MET A 50 10.66 3.50 3.53
N LEU A 51 11.00 2.48 4.30
CA LEU A 51 12.34 2.22 4.79
C LEU A 51 13.29 1.91 3.63
N GLN A 52 12.92 1.01 2.71
CA GLN A 52 13.73 0.66 1.54
C GLN A 52 13.98 1.87 0.64
N ALA A 53 12.93 2.65 0.35
CA ALA A 53 13.04 3.84 -0.48
C ALA A 53 14.00 4.89 0.12
N ALA A 54 13.88 5.15 1.43
CA ALA A 54 14.79 6.07 2.12
C ALA A 54 16.24 5.54 2.17
N THR A 55 16.41 4.23 2.37
CA THR A 55 17.71 3.55 2.36
C THR A 55 18.38 3.67 0.99
N LEU A 56 17.66 3.43 -0.11
CA LEU A 56 18.17 3.58 -1.47
C LEU A 56 18.68 4.99 -1.76
N GLY A 57 17.88 6.00 -1.40
CA GLY A 57 18.27 7.40 -1.59
C GLY A 57 19.57 7.73 -0.86
N LYS A 58 19.68 7.31 0.41
CA LYS A 58 20.89 7.52 1.20
C LYS A 58 22.10 6.76 0.65
N HIS A 59 21.91 5.52 0.24
CA HIS A 59 22.98 4.67 -0.29
C HIS A 59 23.56 5.19 -1.61
N ILE A 60 22.71 5.66 -2.52
CA ILE A 60 23.16 6.29 -3.77
C ILE A 60 23.95 7.57 -3.49
N TYR A 61 23.45 8.40 -2.57
CA TYR A 61 24.14 9.63 -2.18
C TYR A 61 25.53 9.33 -1.58
N ASP A 62 25.66 8.30 -0.75
CA ASP A 62 26.95 7.94 -0.15
C ASP A 62 27.98 7.44 -1.18
N ILE A 63 27.53 6.80 -2.26
CA ILE A 63 28.42 6.34 -3.33
C ILE A 63 28.81 7.49 -4.27
N THR A 64 27.87 8.35 -4.62
CA THR A 64 28.05 9.36 -5.70
C THR A 64 28.39 10.74 -5.19
N GLY A 65 27.94 11.11 -3.99
CA GLY A 65 27.98 12.46 -3.45
C GLY A 65 27.05 13.46 -4.15
N ARG A 66 26.14 13.02 -5.04
CA ARG A 66 25.28 13.91 -5.84
C ARG A 66 23.80 13.71 -5.53
N GLU A 67 23.12 14.80 -5.20
CA GLU A 67 21.67 14.78 -4.93
C GLU A 67 20.83 14.46 -6.19
N ILE A 68 21.33 14.82 -7.38
CA ILE A 68 20.63 14.57 -8.66
C ILE A 68 20.41 13.08 -8.92
N ASP A 69 21.28 12.20 -8.39
CA ASP A 69 21.17 10.75 -8.58
C ASP A 69 20.00 10.14 -7.81
N ILE A 70 19.55 10.80 -6.74
CA ILE A 70 18.30 10.45 -6.04
C ILE A 70 17.09 10.77 -6.93
N GLY A 71 17.14 11.88 -7.67
CA GLY A 71 16.13 12.24 -8.66
C GLY A 71 16.05 11.21 -9.78
N TRP A 72 17.20 10.79 -10.32
CA TRP A 72 17.27 9.69 -11.29
C TRP A 72 16.74 8.38 -10.72
N LEU A 73 17.00 8.08 -9.45
CA LEU A 73 16.48 6.86 -8.80
C LEU A 73 14.95 6.87 -8.79
N GLY A 74 14.35 7.99 -8.38
CA GLY A 74 12.89 8.14 -8.40
C GLY A 74 12.31 7.95 -9.80
N LEU A 75 12.98 8.49 -10.83
CA LEU A 75 12.59 8.25 -12.23
C LEU A 75 12.74 6.78 -12.62
N ALA A 76 13.80 6.11 -12.20
CA ALA A 76 14.04 4.70 -12.50
C ALA A 76 12.99 3.77 -11.85
N GLU A 77 12.49 4.10 -10.66
CA GLU A 77 11.39 3.36 -10.02
C GLU A 77 10.02 3.70 -10.63
N PHE A 78 9.79 4.96 -11.00
CA PHE A 78 8.51 5.43 -11.51
C PHE A 78 8.28 5.09 -12.97
N LEU A 79 9.31 5.18 -13.81
CA LEU A 79 9.23 5.00 -15.26
C LEU A 79 8.62 3.63 -15.64
N PRO A 80 9.04 2.49 -15.07
CA PRO A 80 8.43 1.19 -15.35
C PRO A 80 6.96 1.16 -14.97
N VAL A 81 6.58 1.74 -13.83
CA VAL A 81 5.18 1.80 -13.38
C VAL A 81 4.34 2.62 -14.36
N ALA A 82 4.84 3.78 -14.79
CA ALA A 82 4.15 4.64 -15.74
C ALA A 82 3.97 3.98 -17.11
N LEU A 83 5.00 3.29 -17.62
CA LEU A 83 4.92 2.58 -18.90
C LEU A 83 4.01 1.35 -18.83
N LEU A 84 4.11 0.58 -17.74
CA LEU A 84 3.33 -0.64 -17.54
C LEU A 84 1.89 -0.37 -17.10
N VAL A 85 1.50 0.86 -16.76
CA VAL A 85 0.11 1.14 -16.35
C VAL A 85 -0.90 0.77 -17.44
N PHE A 86 -0.54 0.96 -18.71
CA PHE A 86 -1.39 0.59 -19.86
C PHE A 86 -1.49 -0.93 -20.04
N VAL A 87 -0.39 -1.65 -19.76
CA VAL A 87 -0.31 -3.10 -19.91
C VAL A 87 -1.00 -3.80 -18.73
N THR A 88 -0.71 -3.36 -17.51
CA THR A 88 -1.17 -3.96 -16.26
C THR A 88 -2.70 -3.94 -16.16
N GLY A 89 -3.37 -2.92 -16.70
CA GLY A 89 -4.84 -2.88 -16.80
C GLY A 89 -5.41 -4.07 -17.60
N THR A 90 -4.90 -4.29 -18.81
CA THR A 90 -5.37 -5.42 -19.66
C THR A 90 -5.01 -6.79 -19.09
N VAL A 91 -3.85 -6.90 -18.44
CA VAL A 91 -3.39 -8.13 -17.79
C VAL A 91 -4.23 -8.43 -16.54
N ALA A 92 -4.58 -7.42 -15.75
CA ALA A 92 -5.39 -7.57 -14.53
C ALA A 92 -6.83 -8.03 -14.81
N ASP A 93 -7.34 -7.78 -16.02
CA ASP A 93 -8.68 -8.22 -16.42
C ASP A 93 -8.71 -9.61 -17.07
N ARG A 94 -7.59 -10.05 -17.67
CA ARG A 94 -7.50 -11.37 -18.33
C ARG A 94 -6.91 -12.47 -17.46
N TYR A 95 -6.07 -12.14 -16.49
CA TYR A 95 -5.39 -13.13 -15.64
C TYR A 95 -5.92 -13.14 -14.21
N ASN A 96 -5.69 -14.24 -13.50
CA ASN A 96 -6.02 -14.34 -12.09
C ASN A 96 -5.19 -13.32 -11.29
N ARG A 97 -5.86 -12.25 -10.84
CA ARG A 97 -5.27 -11.12 -10.11
C ARG A 97 -4.42 -11.56 -8.92
N ARG A 98 -4.78 -12.65 -8.24
CA ARG A 98 -4.01 -13.20 -7.11
C ARG A 98 -2.67 -13.77 -7.54
N ARG A 99 -2.60 -14.47 -8.69
CA ARG A 99 -1.34 -15.04 -9.18
C ARG A 99 -0.37 -13.96 -9.64
N VAL A 100 -0.88 -12.96 -10.37
CA VAL A 100 -0.11 -11.80 -10.81
C VAL A 100 0.48 -11.04 -9.62
N ALA A 101 -0.33 -10.84 -8.56
CA ALA A 101 0.12 -10.22 -7.33
C ALA A 101 1.27 -11.00 -6.66
N VAL A 102 1.11 -12.31 -6.51
CA VAL A 102 2.12 -13.16 -5.84
C VAL A 102 3.43 -13.17 -6.63
N THR A 103 3.38 -13.27 -7.95
CA THR A 103 4.60 -13.21 -8.78
C THR A 103 5.29 -11.85 -8.69
N ALA A 104 4.52 -10.77 -8.62
CA ALA A 104 5.04 -9.42 -8.50
C ALA A 104 5.68 -9.16 -7.13
N MET A 105 5.01 -9.56 -6.05
CA MET A 105 5.56 -9.50 -4.69
C MET A 105 6.83 -10.35 -4.55
N PHE A 106 6.89 -11.50 -5.23
CA PHE A 106 8.10 -12.31 -5.28
C PHE A 106 9.24 -11.58 -6.00
N GLY A 107 8.96 -10.86 -7.10
CA GLY A 107 9.93 -10.00 -7.78
C GLY A 107 10.46 -8.88 -6.89
N GLU A 108 9.59 -8.22 -6.13
CA GLU A 108 9.99 -7.20 -5.14
C GLU A 108 10.90 -7.79 -4.05
N PHE A 109 10.55 -8.97 -3.53
CA PHE A 109 11.38 -9.68 -2.54
C PHE A 109 12.77 -10.03 -3.10
N LEU A 110 12.85 -10.52 -4.34
CA LEU A 110 14.13 -10.80 -4.98
C LEU A 110 14.99 -9.54 -5.16
N CYS A 111 14.37 -8.40 -5.48
CA CYS A 111 15.06 -7.12 -5.56
C CYS A 111 15.61 -6.69 -4.18
N ALA A 112 14.83 -6.84 -3.11
CA ALA A 112 15.29 -6.54 -1.76
C ALA A 112 16.47 -7.43 -1.35
N VAL A 113 16.39 -8.74 -1.62
CA VAL A 113 17.50 -9.68 -1.40
C VAL A 113 18.74 -9.31 -2.22
N ALA A 114 18.58 -8.94 -3.49
CA ALA A 114 19.68 -8.49 -4.33
C ALA A 114 20.36 -7.23 -3.75
N LEU A 115 19.59 -6.28 -3.22
CA LEU A 115 20.11 -5.09 -2.54
C LEU A 115 20.86 -5.44 -1.26
N VAL A 116 20.40 -6.42 -0.46
CA VAL A 116 21.13 -6.89 0.73
C VAL A 116 22.52 -7.41 0.34
N PHE A 117 22.60 -8.29 -0.67
CA PHE A 117 23.88 -8.82 -1.13
C PHE A 117 24.77 -7.73 -1.71
N TYR A 118 24.20 -6.81 -2.48
CA TYR A 118 24.94 -5.70 -3.07
C TYR A 118 25.50 -4.77 -1.99
N ALA A 119 24.70 -4.38 -1.00
CA ALA A 119 25.11 -3.56 0.12
C ALA A 119 26.21 -4.21 0.97
N ARG A 120 26.23 -5.55 1.07
CA ARG A 120 27.27 -6.29 1.79
C ARG A 120 28.61 -6.32 1.05
N SER A 121 28.62 -6.07 -0.25
CA SER A 121 29.82 -6.13 -1.11
C SER A 121 30.67 -4.85 -1.11
N ASN A 122 30.35 -3.85 -0.28
CA ASN A 122 30.97 -2.51 -0.30
C ASN A 122 30.96 -1.90 -1.71
N PRO A 123 29.77 -1.55 -2.21
CA PRO A 123 29.59 -1.18 -3.60
C PRO A 123 30.29 0.14 -3.96
N THR A 124 30.95 0.16 -5.12
CA THR A 124 31.64 1.35 -5.66
C THR A 124 30.88 2.00 -6.82
N SER A 125 29.79 1.39 -7.29
CA SER A 125 29.00 1.86 -8.42
C SER A 125 27.52 1.94 -8.07
N VAL A 126 26.79 2.86 -8.70
CA VAL A 126 25.33 2.96 -8.56
C VAL A 126 24.57 2.23 -9.66
N ALA A 127 25.24 1.83 -10.75
CA ALA A 127 24.57 1.20 -11.89
C ALA A 127 23.75 -0.05 -11.52
N PRO A 128 24.22 -0.97 -10.65
CA PRO A 128 23.42 -2.12 -10.21
C PRO A 128 22.18 -1.71 -9.41
N ILE A 129 22.28 -0.64 -8.61
CA ILE A 129 21.13 -0.12 -7.83
C ILE A 129 20.05 0.38 -8.79
N PHE A 130 20.41 1.11 -9.84
CA PHE A 130 19.47 1.56 -10.85
C PHE A 130 18.78 0.41 -11.59
N LEU A 131 19.53 -0.64 -11.95
CA LEU A 131 18.95 -1.83 -12.58
C LEU A 131 17.95 -2.53 -11.66
N ILE A 132 18.30 -2.68 -10.37
CA ILE A 132 17.41 -3.27 -9.38
C ILE A 132 16.18 -2.37 -9.16
N ALA A 133 16.33 -1.04 -9.11
CA ALA A 133 15.24 -0.10 -8.97
C ALA A 133 14.24 -0.16 -10.15
N ILE A 134 14.73 -0.32 -11.37
CA ILE A 134 13.89 -0.52 -12.56
C ILE A 134 13.10 -1.83 -12.46
N ALA A 135 13.76 -2.93 -12.08
CA ALA A 135 13.11 -4.22 -11.90
C ALA A 135 12.08 -4.20 -10.76
N TYR A 136 12.39 -3.48 -9.69
CA TYR A 136 11.52 -3.26 -8.55
C TYR A 136 10.27 -2.46 -8.95
N GLY A 137 10.45 -1.32 -9.64
CA GLY A 137 9.34 -0.54 -10.18
C GLY A 137 8.47 -1.34 -11.16
N ALA A 138 9.08 -2.17 -12.01
CA ALA A 138 8.35 -3.03 -12.92
C ALA A 138 7.49 -4.05 -12.18
N SER A 139 8.04 -4.70 -11.15
CA SER A 139 7.31 -5.64 -10.29
C SER A 139 6.15 -4.93 -9.59
N ARG A 140 6.41 -3.76 -9.01
CA ARG A 140 5.42 -2.96 -8.29
C ARG A 140 4.21 -2.54 -9.12
N ALA A 141 4.40 -2.31 -10.42
CA ALA A 141 3.33 -2.00 -11.35
C ALA A 141 2.20 -3.06 -11.33
N PHE A 142 2.56 -4.33 -11.09
CA PHE A 142 1.63 -5.45 -11.02
C PHE A 142 1.04 -5.69 -9.63
N VAL A 143 1.65 -5.15 -8.55
CA VAL A 143 1.12 -5.24 -7.17
C VAL A 143 -0.07 -4.31 -6.94
N SER A 144 -0.08 -3.12 -7.57
CA SER A 144 -1.12 -2.09 -7.40
C SER A 144 -2.59 -2.55 -7.59
N PRO A 145 -2.96 -3.33 -8.63
CA PRO A 145 -4.35 -3.79 -8.79
C PRO A 145 -4.76 -4.85 -7.75
N ALA A 146 -3.81 -5.59 -7.17
CA ALA A 146 -4.10 -6.63 -6.19
C ALA A 146 -4.55 -6.04 -4.85
N MET A 147 -3.86 -4.99 -4.38
CA MET A 147 -4.18 -4.34 -3.10
C MET A 147 -5.56 -3.68 -3.11
N ARG A 148 -6.00 -3.15 -4.26
CA ARG A 148 -7.33 -2.52 -4.41
C ARG A 148 -8.49 -3.50 -4.23
N SER A 149 -8.27 -4.80 -4.41
CA SER A 149 -9.32 -5.82 -4.26
C SER A 149 -9.57 -6.24 -2.80
N ILE A 150 -8.61 -6.02 -1.90
CA ILE A 150 -8.67 -6.56 -0.53
C ILE A 150 -9.48 -5.64 0.40
N GLY A 151 -9.39 -4.32 0.21
CA GLY A 151 -10.08 -3.33 1.06
C GLY A 151 -11.59 -3.53 1.15
N PRO A 152 -12.32 -3.71 0.03
CA PRO A 152 -13.77 -3.93 0.06
C PRO A 152 -14.18 -5.31 0.57
N MET A 153 -13.32 -6.34 0.42
CA MET A 153 -13.65 -7.71 0.85
C MET A 153 -13.50 -7.94 2.35
N ILE A 154 -12.69 -7.12 3.04
CA ILE A 154 -12.46 -7.24 4.49
C ILE A 154 -13.29 -6.23 5.29
N ALA A 155 -13.84 -5.21 4.63
CA ALA A 155 -14.67 -4.21 5.29
C ALA A 155 -15.96 -4.85 5.83
N PRO A 156 -16.27 -4.70 7.14
CA PRO A 156 -17.59 -5.03 7.66
C PRO A 156 -18.67 -4.25 6.91
N GLU A 157 -19.89 -4.80 6.81
CA GLU A 157 -21.04 -4.08 6.25
C GLU A 157 -21.15 -2.69 6.90
N HIS A 158 -21.27 -1.64 6.08
CA HIS A 158 -21.31 -0.23 6.50
C HIS A 158 -20.03 0.36 7.15
N GLY A 159 -18.90 -0.38 7.17
CA GLY A 159 -17.62 0.07 7.76
C GLY A 159 -16.56 0.59 6.77
N LEU A 160 -16.89 0.66 5.47
CA LEU A 160 -15.91 1.03 4.42
C LEU A 160 -15.24 2.40 4.63
N PRO A 161 -15.95 3.48 5.03
CA PRO A 161 -15.31 4.78 5.27
C PRO A 161 -14.25 4.73 6.38
N GLN A 162 -14.53 4.00 7.46
CA GLN A 162 -13.60 3.80 8.57
C GLN A 162 -12.38 2.97 8.13
N MET A 163 -12.57 1.95 7.29
CA MET A 163 -11.46 1.19 6.72
C MET A 163 -10.55 2.05 5.85
N VAL A 164 -11.11 2.92 5.02
CA VAL A 164 -10.32 3.87 4.21
C VAL A 164 -9.55 4.83 5.11
N ALA A 165 -10.18 5.38 6.15
CA ALA A 165 -9.49 6.25 7.11
C ALA A 165 -8.33 5.55 7.82
N MET A 166 -8.51 4.29 8.25
CA MET A 166 -7.44 3.48 8.84
C MET A 166 -6.31 3.24 7.86
N TYR A 167 -6.62 2.93 6.60
CA TYR A 167 -5.61 2.72 5.57
C TYR A 167 -4.75 3.97 5.36
N SER A 168 -5.38 5.14 5.27
CA SER A 168 -4.70 6.43 5.16
C SER A 168 -3.82 6.69 6.39
N ALA A 169 -4.31 6.39 7.59
CA ALA A 169 -3.52 6.55 8.82
C ALA A 169 -2.27 5.65 8.83
N VAL A 170 -2.41 4.39 8.38
CA VAL A 170 -1.28 3.46 8.24
C VAL A 170 -0.26 3.97 7.22
N TRP A 171 -0.74 4.45 6.07
CA TRP A 171 0.13 4.99 5.02
C TRP A 171 0.92 6.21 5.50
N THR A 172 0.24 7.18 6.11
CA THR A 172 0.91 8.37 6.67
C THR A 172 1.86 7.99 7.81
N GLY A 173 1.49 7.05 8.67
CA GLY A 173 2.36 6.54 9.73
C GLY A 173 3.63 5.90 9.16
N ALA A 174 3.50 5.09 8.12
CA ALA A 174 4.63 4.46 7.45
C ALA A 174 5.59 5.47 6.80
N MET A 175 5.06 6.56 6.21
CA MET A 175 5.87 7.65 5.66
C MET A 175 6.74 8.37 6.71
N ILE A 176 6.35 8.32 7.98
CA ILE A 176 7.12 8.92 9.08
C ILE A 176 8.07 7.88 9.67
N VAL A 177 7.54 6.71 10.03
CA VAL A 177 8.28 5.65 10.74
C VAL A 177 9.34 5.02 9.85
N GLY A 178 9.04 4.75 8.57
CA GLY A 178 9.94 4.08 7.64
C GLY A 178 11.27 4.83 7.43
N PRO A 179 11.26 6.10 6.99
CA PRO A 179 12.48 6.88 6.80
C PRO A 179 13.25 7.10 8.12
N ALA A 180 12.54 7.34 9.22
CA ALA A 180 13.15 7.47 10.55
C ALA A 180 13.91 6.19 10.94
N MET A 181 13.28 5.02 10.82
CA MET A 181 13.94 3.73 11.06
C MET A 181 15.10 3.49 10.10
N SER A 182 14.95 3.88 8.82
CA SER A 182 16.02 3.71 7.82
C SER A 182 17.30 4.42 8.24
N GLY A 183 17.23 5.64 8.80
CA GLY A 183 18.40 6.40 9.22
C GLY A 183 19.18 5.68 10.32
N PHE A 184 18.48 5.16 11.34
CA PHE A 184 19.11 4.42 12.43
C PHE A 184 19.70 3.08 11.96
N LEU A 185 18.98 2.33 11.12
CA LEU A 185 19.43 1.03 10.63
C LEU A 185 20.59 1.17 9.64
N TYR A 186 20.52 2.17 8.77
CA TYR A 186 21.58 2.46 7.81
C TYR A 186 22.88 2.90 8.51
N ALA A 187 22.77 3.67 9.60
CA ALA A 187 23.92 4.04 10.42
C ALA A 187 24.63 2.83 11.04
N ALA A 188 23.90 1.75 11.34
CA ALA A 188 24.50 0.50 11.79
C ALA A 188 25.15 -0.26 10.62
N ALA A 189 24.37 -0.56 9.58
CA ALA A 189 24.90 -1.03 8.30
C ALA A 189 23.82 -0.96 7.19
N PRO A 190 24.18 -0.59 5.94
CA PRO A 190 23.23 -0.51 4.83
C PRO A 190 22.45 -1.83 4.58
N TRP A 191 23.10 -2.98 4.71
CA TRP A 191 22.46 -4.28 4.48
C TRP A 191 21.40 -4.63 5.52
N ILE A 192 21.50 -4.11 6.76
CA ILE A 192 20.51 -4.36 7.83
C ILE A 192 19.20 -3.65 7.47
N ALA A 193 19.29 -2.43 6.95
CA ALA A 193 18.12 -1.69 6.49
C ALA A 193 17.38 -2.46 5.39
N TYR A 194 18.11 -2.92 4.36
CA TYR A 194 17.50 -3.73 3.30
C TYR A 194 16.93 -5.07 3.78
N ALA A 195 17.60 -5.74 4.71
CA ALA A 195 17.11 -6.99 5.28
C ALA A 195 15.84 -6.81 6.12
N THR A 196 15.67 -5.62 6.73
CA THR A 196 14.49 -5.29 7.55
C THR A 196 13.28 -4.92 6.69
N SER A 197 13.50 -4.43 5.46
CA SER A 197 12.41 -4.10 4.53
C SER A 197 11.87 -5.28 3.72
N ALA A 198 12.60 -6.40 3.66
CA ALA A 198 12.26 -7.59 2.88
C ALA A 198 11.24 -8.50 3.62
#